data_AF-A0A9P8KD91-F1
#
_entry.id   AF-A0A9P8KD91-F1
#
_cell.length_a   1.000
_cell.length_b   1.000
_cell.length_c   1.000
_cell.angle_alpha   90.00
_cell.angle_beta   90.00
_cell.angle_gamma   90.00
#
_symmetry.space_group_name_H-M   'P 1'
#
loop_
_entity.id
_entity.type
_entity.pdbx_description
1 polymer ?
#
loop_
_entity_poly.entity_id
_entity_poly.type
_entity_poly.pdbx_seq_one_letter_code
_entity_poly.pdbx_strand_id
1 'polypeptide(L)'
;MAAAMAPFPRTYFRYIEPLMITFGSMNLMLSGASSASTYLSTPPHPTLPTEHFLALQAGSMMALAGLLLAIIMWTSNELKTIRLTIMVLAASDIPHWIFGAWCLGPLAFEPSNWSTEMKAYMGVPVITFLIKVAYLMGLLGRDRVCGKARKEL
;
A
#
# COMPACT_ATOMS: atom_id res chain seq x y z
N MET A 1 15.64 -10.16 -9.32
CA MET A 1 15.62 -9.01 -8.40
C MET A 1 15.25 -7.75 -9.15
N ALA A 2 14.48 -6.87 -8.50
CA ALA A 2 14.19 -5.50 -8.92
C ALA A 2 15.42 -4.59 -9.17
N ALA A 3 16.62 -5.16 -9.27
CA ALA A 3 17.86 -4.52 -9.68
C ALA A 3 17.80 -3.90 -11.09
N ALA A 4 16.77 -4.22 -11.89
CA ALA A 4 16.50 -3.54 -13.15
C ALA A 4 15.92 -2.12 -12.94
N MET A 5 15.15 -1.87 -11.87
CA MET A 5 14.51 -0.56 -11.67
C MET A 5 15.51 0.57 -11.44
N ALA A 6 15.15 1.80 -11.80
CA ALA A 6 15.90 2.99 -11.39
C ALA A 6 16.07 3.05 -9.85
N PRO A 7 17.10 3.76 -9.31
CA PRO A 7 17.43 3.69 -7.88
C PRO A 7 16.28 4.05 -6.94
N PHE A 8 15.52 5.11 -7.23
CA PHE A 8 14.40 5.52 -6.37
C PHE A 8 13.25 4.49 -6.36
N PRO A 9 12.64 4.11 -7.51
CA PRO A 9 11.62 3.06 -7.54
C PRO A 9 12.07 1.75 -6.91
N ARG A 10 13.35 1.38 -7.13
CA ARG A 10 13.95 0.18 -6.55
C ARG A 10 13.92 0.22 -5.04
N THR A 11 14.37 1.31 -4.42
CA THR A 11 14.38 1.43 -2.95
C THR A 11 12.95 1.47 -2.40
N TYR A 12 12.08 2.25 -3.05
CA TYR A 12 10.71 2.44 -2.60
C TYR A 12 9.91 1.14 -2.62
N PHE A 13 9.79 0.47 -3.77
CA PHE A 13 8.98 -0.73 -3.90
C PHE A 13 9.58 -1.96 -3.23
N ARG A 14 10.90 -2.01 -3.05
CA ARG A 14 11.56 -3.17 -2.41
C ARG A 14 11.55 -3.12 -0.89
N TYR A 15 11.57 -1.92 -0.30
CA TYR A 15 11.71 -1.76 1.14
C TYR A 15 10.57 -0.95 1.73
N ILE A 16 10.37 0.27 1.24
CA ILE A 16 9.49 1.25 1.89
C ILE A 16 8.03 0.78 1.81
N GLU A 17 7.53 0.45 0.61
CA GLU A 17 6.13 0.08 0.46
C GLU A 17 5.76 -1.25 1.16
N PRO A 18 6.54 -2.34 1.03
CA PRO A 18 6.27 -3.55 1.80
C PRO A 18 6.23 -3.30 3.32
N LEU A 19 7.15 -2.46 3.85
CA LEU A 19 7.19 -2.12 5.26
C LEU A 19 5.97 -1.30 5.68
N MET A 20 5.54 -0.33 4.88
CA MET A 20 4.34 0.47 5.16
C MET A 20 3.08 -0.39 5.20
N ILE A 21 2.91 -1.29 4.21
CA ILE A 21 1.76 -2.20 4.16
C ILE A 21 1.78 -3.13 5.39
N THR A 22 2.95 -3.67 5.74
CA THR A 22 3.11 -4.55 6.90
C THR A 22 2.85 -3.81 8.22
N PHE A 23 3.29 -2.56 8.35
CA PHE A 23 3.01 -1.75 9.53
C PHE A 23 1.52 -1.45 9.67
N GLY A 24 0.84 -1.09 8.58
CA GLY A 24 -0.62 -0.90 8.57
C GLY A 24 -1.37 -2.18 8.93
N SER A 25 -0.90 -3.34 8.45
CA SER A 25 -1.41 -4.65 8.84
C SER A 25 -1.27 -4.91 10.35
N MET A 26 -0.08 -4.69 10.91
CA MET A 26 0.19 -4.89 12.34
C MET A 26 -0.72 -4.02 13.21
N ASN A 27 -0.98 -2.77 12.79
CA ASN A 27 -1.89 -1.90 13.51
C ASN A 27 -3.30 -2.51 13.63
N LEU A 28 -3.85 -3.06 12.53
CA LEU A 28 -5.15 -3.74 12.54
C LEU A 28 -5.13 -5.03 13.36
N MET A 29 -4.04 -5.81 13.29
CA MET A 29 -3.93 -7.07 14.02
C MET A 29 -3.77 -6.89 15.53
N LEU A 30 -3.08 -5.83 15.97
CA LEU A 30 -2.82 -5.58 17.39
C LEU A 30 -3.96 -4.81 18.06
N SER A 31 -4.60 -3.88 17.36
CA SER A 31 -5.68 -3.06 17.92
C SER A 31 -7.08 -3.55 17.56
N GLY A 32 -7.21 -4.42 16.56
CA GLY A 32 -8.50 -4.82 16.01
C GLY A 32 -9.34 -3.61 15.60
N ALA A 33 -10.63 -3.64 15.94
CA ALA A 33 -11.55 -2.54 15.65
C ALA A 33 -11.46 -1.35 16.61
N SER A 34 -10.70 -1.45 17.71
CA SER A 34 -10.72 -0.42 18.77
C SER A 34 -10.20 0.94 18.28
N SER A 35 -9.23 0.92 17.36
CA SER A 35 -8.67 2.11 16.72
C SER A 35 -9.60 2.75 15.69
N ALA A 36 -10.73 2.14 15.32
CA ALA A 36 -11.63 2.72 14.31
C ALA A 36 -12.15 4.11 14.72
N SER A 37 -12.37 4.30 16.03
CA SER A 37 -12.86 5.55 16.60
C SER A 37 -11.87 6.73 16.47
N THR A 38 -10.57 6.47 16.37
CA THR A 38 -9.54 7.52 16.28
C THR A 38 -9.53 8.21 14.92
N TYR A 39 -9.88 7.49 13.85
CA TYR A 39 -9.94 8.07 12.51
C TYR A 39 -11.04 9.13 12.37
N LEU A 40 -12.16 8.98 13.07
CA LEU A 40 -13.27 9.93 13.00
C LEU A 40 -13.30 10.90 14.19
N SER A 41 -12.31 10.83 15.09
CA SER A 41 -12.31 11.56 16.36
C SER A 41 -13.63 11.41 17.14
N THR A 42 -14.27 10.25 17.00
CA THR A 42 -15.50 9.91 17.70
C THR A 42 -15.19 9.24 19.03
N PRO A 43 -16.06 9.36 20.05
CA PRO A 43 -15.90 8.60 21.29
C PRO A 43 -15.77 7.09 21.01
N PRO A 44 -14.83 6.38 21.66
CA PRO A 44 -14.72 4.94 21.54
C PRO A 44 -16.03 4.26 21.96
N HIS A 45 -16.41 3.21 21.24
CA HIS A 45 -17.54 2.34 21.61
C HIS A 45 -17.03 0.92 21.92
N PRO A 46 -17.78 0.13 22.70
CA PRO A 46 -17.47 -1.28 22.88
C PRO A 46 -17.51 -2.01 21.53
N THR A 47 -16.37 -2.52 21.08
CA THR A 47 -16.26 -3.22 19.79
C THR A 47 -16.95 -4.58 19.86
N LEU A 48 -17.79 -4.88 18.88
CA LEU A 48 -18.41 -6.19 18.72
C LEU A 48 -17.36 -7.24 18.29
N PRO A 49 -17.53 -8.52 18.67
CA PRO A 49 -16.64 -9.59 18.22
C PRO A 49 -16.53 -9.69 16.69
N THR A 50 -17.60 -9.36 15.96
CA THR A 50 -17.63 -9.34 14.50
C THR A 50 -16.76 -8.23 13.91
N GLU A 51 -16.79 -7.03 14.49
CA GLU A 51 -15.94 -5.91 14.08
C GLU A 51 -14.47 -6.23 14.31
N HIS A 52 -14.16 -6.79 15.48
CA HIS A 52 -12.82 -7.22 15.81
C HIS A 52 -12.32 -8.30 14.85
N PHE A 53 -13.15 -9.32 14.57
CA PHE A 53 -12.83 -10.37 13.60
C PHE A 53 -12.53 -9.78 12.21
N LEU A 54 -13.37 -8.87 11.71
CA LEU A 54 -13.16 -8.22 10.40
C LEU A 54 -11.87 -7.40 10.36
N ALA A 55 -11.55 -6.66 11.42
CA ALA A 55 -10.29 -5.92 11.51
C ALA A 55 -9.07 -6.86 11.45
N LEU A 56 -9.10 -7.99 12.16
CA LEU A 56 -8.02 -8.99 12.13
C LEU A 56 -7.88 -9.64 10.74
N GLN A 57 -9.00 -9.93 10.06
CA GLN A 57 -8.98 -10.45 8.68
C GLN A 57 -8.40 -9.42 7.70
N ALA A 58 -8.83 -8.15 7.80
CA ALA A 58 -8.28 -7.08 6.98
C ALA A 58 -6.77 -6.92 7.21
N GLY A 59 -6.32 -6.93 8.48
CA GLY A 59 -4.91 -6.92 8.83
C GLY A 59 -4.15 -8.10 8.21
N SER A 60 -4.70 -9.31 8.29
CA SER A 60 -4.08 -10.52 7.72
C SER A 60 -3.95 -10.44 6.20
N MET A 61 -4.97 -9.93 5.50
CA MET A 61 -4.92 -9.73 4.05
C MET A 61 -3.87 -8.68 3.65
N MET A 62 -3.74 -7.59 4.42
CA MET A 62 -2.70 -6.59 4.19
C MET A 62 -1.29 -7.17 4.42
N ALA A 63 -1.08 -7.97 5.47
CA ALA A 63 0.19 -8.66 5.70
C ALA A 63 0.55 -9.55 4.50
N LEU A 64 -0.40 -10.34 4.00
CA LEU A 64 -0.19 -11.16 2.82
C LEU A 64 0.21 -10.32 1.61
N ALA A 65 -0.46 -9.21 1.34
CA ALA A 65 -0.12 -8.30 0.24
C ALA A 65 1.30 -7.72 0.38
N GLY A 66 1.68 -7.28 1.59
CA GLY A 66 3.02 -6.77 1.88
C GLY A 66 4.12 -7.82 1.69
N LEU A 67 3.88 -9.05 2.15
CA LEU A 67 4.80 -10.17 2.00
C LEU A 67 4.94 -10.60 0.53
N LEU A 68 3.83 -10.68 -0.22
CA LEU A 68 3.86 -10.98 -1.64
C LEU A 68 4.64 -9.92 -2.41
N LEU A 69 4.41 -8.63 -2.13
CA LEU A 69 5.18 -7.54 -2.73
C LEU A 69 6.67 -7.67 -2.42
N ALA A 70 7.03 -7.90 -1.16
CA ALA A 70 8.42 -8.10 -0.76
C ALA A 70 9.08 -9.25 -1.53
N ILE A 71 8.42 -10.41 -1.58
CA ILE A 71 8.93 -11.59 -2.30
C ILE A 71 9.10 -11.29 -3.79
N ILE A 72 8.09 -10.70 -4.44
CA ILE A 72 8.15 -10.39 -5.88
C ILE A 72 9.30 -9.43 -6.17
N MET A 73 9.45 -8.35 -5.39
CA MET A 73 10.49 -7.35 -5.62
C MET A 73 11.89 -7.89 -5.36
N TRP A 74 12.04 -8.81 -4.41
CA TRP A 74 13.31 -9.46 -4.13
C TRP A 74 13.68 -10.54 -5.15
N THR A 75 12.72 -11.31 -5.63
CA THR A 75 12.99 -12.50 -6.46
C THR A 75 12.90 -12.22 -7.96
N SER A 76 11.92 -11.44 -8.42
CA SER A 76 11.65 -11.28 -9.85
C SER A 76 12.72 -10.47 -10.58
N ASN A 77 13.23 -10.99 -11.69
CA ASN A 77 14.10 -10.26 -12.65
C ASN A 77 13.30 -9.74 -13.85
N GLU A 78 12.04 -10.13 -13.99
CA GLU A 78 11.24 -9.81 -15.16
C GLU A 78 10.53 -8.47 -14.95
N LEU A 79 10.89 -7.48 -15.78
CA LEU A 79 10.34 -6.13 -15.64
C LEU A 79 8.83 -6.08 -15.83
N LYS A 80 8.28 -6.95 -16.70
CA LYS A 80 6.83 -7.05 -16.92
C LYS A 80 6.11 -7.50 -15.65
N THR A 81 6.56 -8.55 -14.96
CA THR A 81 6.04 -8.96 -13.65
C THR A 81 6.09 -7.79 -12.67
N ILE A 82 7.22 -7.09 -12.54
CA ILE A 82 7.36 -5.94 -11.63
C ILE A 82 6.32 -4.85 -11.95
N ARG A 83 6.18 -4.46 -13.23
CA ARG A 83 5.22 -3.43 -13.65
C ARG A 83 3.78 -3.87 -13.43
N LEU A 84 3.44 -5.13 -13.72
CA LEU A 84 2.10 -5.67 -13.47
C LEU A 84 1.79 -5.70 -11.97
N THR A 85 2.74 -6.10 -11.13
CA THR A 85 2.56 -6.06 -9.67
C THR A 85 2.27 -4.64 -9.19
N ILE A 86 3.04 -3.64 -9.65
CA ILE A 86 2.84 -2.24 -9.28
C ILE A 86 1.50 -1.69 -9.81
N MET A 87 1.09 -2.12 -11.02
CA MET A 87 -0.21 -1.76 -11.59
C MET A 87 -1.39 -2.32 -10.78
N VAL A 88 -1.30 -3.59 -10.32
CA VAL A 88 -2.30 -4.19 -9.44
C VAL A 88 -2.34 -3.47 -8.09
N LEU A 89 -1.18 -3.14 -7.53
CA LEU A 89 -1.10 -2.36 -6.29
C LEU A 89 -1.77 -0.98 -6.45
N ALA A 90 -1.50 -0.27 -7.55
CA ALA A 90 -2.14 1.02 -7.83
C ALA A 90 -3.66 0.87 -7.98
N ALA A 91 -4.13 -0.20 -8.64
CA ALA A 91 -5.55 -0.47 -8.76
C ALA A 91 -6.21 -0.77 -7.40
N SER A 92 -5.49 -1.39 -6.46
CA SER A 92 -6.00 -1.66 -5.11
C SER A 92 -6.17 -0.40 -4.24
N ASP A 93 -5.48 0.70 -4.55
CA ASP A 93 -5.64 1.97 -3.84
C ASP A 93 -7.00 2.63 -4.13
N ILE A 94 -7.62 2.33 -5.28
CA ILE A 94 -8.92 2.90 -5.70
C ILE A 94 -10.05 2.51 -4.74
N PRO A 95 -10.34 1.21 -4.50
CA PRO A 95 -11.39 0.83 -3.56
C PRO A 95 -11.09 1.32 -2.14
N HIS A 96 -9.81 1.39 -1.72
CA HIS A 96 -9.42 1.95 -0.42
C HIS A 96 -9.98 3.37 -0.23
N TRP A 97 -9.80 4.25 -1.21
CA TRP A 97 -10.34 5.61 -1.12
C TRP A 97 -11.85 5.68 -1.31
N ILE A 98 -12.42 4.90 -2.23
CA ILE A 98 -13.87 4.91 -2.46
C ILE A 98 -14.59 4.55 -1.16
N PHE A 99 -14.16 3.48 -0.49
CA PHE A 99 -14.78 3.05 0.76
C PHE A 99 -14.48 4.01 1.91
N GLY A 100 -13.26 4.54 2.02
CA GLY A 100 -12.91 5.55 3.01
C GLY A 100 -13.75 6.83 2.87
N ALA A 101 -13.87 7.36 1.66
CA ALA A 101 -14.67 8.55 1.37
C ALA A 101 -16.16 8.29 1.57
N TRP A 102 -16.65 7.11 1.18
CA TRP A 102 -18.05 6.73 1.42
C TRP A 102 -18.38 6.68 2.91
N CYS A 103 -17.51 6.08 3.74
CA CYS A 103 -17.68 6.04 5.19
C CYS A 103 -17.57 7.42 5.86
N LEU A 104 -16.73 8.31 5.32
CA LEU A 104 -16.59 9.69 5.79
C LEU A 104 -17.79 10.59 5.45
N GLY A 105 -18.55 10.24 4.40
CA GLY A 105 -19.67 11.06 3.94
C GLY A 105 -19.21 12.49 3.59
N PRO A 106 -19.91 13.55 4.04
CA PRO A 106 -19.53 14.94 3.77
C PRO A 106 -18.11 15.30 4.24
N LEU A 107 -17.63 14.67 5.32
CA LEU A 107 -16.28 14.93 5.87
C LEU A 107 -15.18 14.56 4.87
N ALA A 108 -15.45 13.70 3.88
CA ALA A 108 -14.50 13.37 2.82
C ALA A 108 -14.04 14.60 2.01
N PHE A 109 -14.86 15.65 1.95
CA PHE A 109 -14.56 16.89 1.24
C PHE A 109 -13.88 17.95 2.11
N GLU A 110 -13.61 17.66 3.38
CA GLU A 110 -12.99 18.58 4.34
C GLU A 110 -11.69 18.01 4.96
N PRO A 111 -10.61 17.75 4.18
CA PRO A 111 -9.39 17.14 4.71
C PRO A 111 -8.70 17.94 5.83
N SER A 112 -8.97 19.24 5.94
CA SER A 112 -8.51 20.07 7.06
C SER A 112 -9.03 19.58 8.40
N ASN A 113 -10.26 19.06 8.42
CA ASN A 113 -11.00 18.64 9.61
C ASN A 113 -10.74 17.17 9.99
N TRP A 114 -9.96 16.44 9.19
CA TRP A 114 -9.59 15.06 9.50
C TRP A 114 -8.67 14.99 10.72
N SER A 115 -8.84 13.93 11.51
CA SER A 115 -7.89 13.55 12.56
C SER A 115 -6.51 13.27 11.95
N THR A 116 -5.47 13.29 12.78
CA THR A 116 -4.10 12.97 12.35
C THR A 116 -4.04 11.57 11.76
N GLU A 117 -4.72 10.62 12.40
CA GLU A 117 -4.82 9.23 11.98
C GLU A 117 -5.53 9.11 10.63
N MET A 118 -6.61 9.85 10.40
CA MET A 118 -7.32 9.84 9.12
C MET A 118 -6.51 10.50 8.01
N LYS A 119 -5.80 11.59 8.30
CA LYS A 119 -4.83 12.19 7.36
C LYS A 119 -3.77 11.19 6.93
N ALA A 120 -3.24 10.40 7.86
CA ALA A 120 -2.30 9.33 7.53
C ALA A 120 -2.98 8.21 6.72
N TYR A 121 -4.15 7.74 7.16
CA TYR A 121 -4.88 6.62 6.56
C TYR A 121 -5.31 6.88 5.11
N MET A 122 -5.77 8.10 4.81
CA MET A 122 -6.21 8.49 3.46
C MET A 122 -5.07 9.09 2.64
N GLY A 123 -4.19 9.88 3.28
CA GLY A 123 -3.14 10.64 2.60
C GLY A 123 -1.92 9.81 2.20
N VAL A 124 -1.48 8.86 3.03
CA VAL A 124 -0.33 7.99 2.68
C VAL A 124 -0.61 7.21 1.40
N PRO A 125 -1.76 6.54 1.22
CA PRO A 125 -2.09 5.87 -0.03
C PRO A 125 -2.12 6.80 -1.25
N VAL A 126 -2.55 8.06 -1.11
CA VAL A 126 -2.49 9.04 -2.23
C VAL A 126 -1.06 9.22 -2.69
N ILE A 127 -0.13 9.43 -1.75
CA ILE A 127 1.29 9.58 -2.07
C ILE A 127 1.84 8.30 -2.71
N THR A 128 1.52 7.13 -2.16
CA THR A 128 2.02 5.86 -2.69
C THR A 128 1.48 5.59 -4.10
N PHE A 129 0.20 5.84 -4.33
CA PHE A 129 -0.41 5.72 -5.66
C PHE A 129 0.25 6.65 -6.68
N LEU A 130 0.51 7.91 -6.32
CA LEU A 130 1.20 8.84 -7.21
C LEU A 130 2.61 8.33 -7.57
N ILE A 131 3.33 7.73 -6.63
CA ILE A 131 4.63 7.10 -6.89
C ILE A 131 4.48 5.91 -7.86
N LYS A 132 3.46 5.06 -7.67
CA LYS A 132 3.16 3.94 -8.58
C LYS A 132 2.84 4.44 -9.99
N VAL A 133 1.98 5.43 -10.13
CA VAL A 133 1.62 6.03 -11.43
C VAL A 133 2.84 6.67 -12.08
N ALA A 134 3.62 7.45 -11.33
CA ALA A 134 4.84 8.07 -11.84
C ALA A 134 5.86 7.03 -12.33
N TYR A 135 6.02 5.91 -11.61
CA TYR A 135 6.85 4.79 -12.07
C TYR A 135 6.30 4.15 -13.35
N LEU A 136 5.00 3.85 -13.40
CA LEU A 136 4.36 3.21 -14.55
C LEU A 136 4.42 4.09 -15.81
N MET A 137 4.39 5.41 -15.65
CA MET A 137 4.58 6.40 -16.72
C MET A 137 6.06 6.62 -17.09
N GLY A 138 7.00 6.05 -16.34
CA GLY A 138 8.45 6.21 -16.60
C GLY A 138 9.03 7.55 -16.13
N LEU A 139 8.33 8.28 -15.26
CA LEU A 139 8.78 9.58 -14.73
C LEU A 139 9.89 9.45 -13.67
N LEU A 140 10.06 8.26 -13.09
CA LEU A 140 11.00 7.99 -11.99
C LEU A 140 12.33 7.39 -12.44
N GLY A 141 12.70 7.63 -13.70
CA GLY A 141 13.94 7.16 -14.31
C GLY A 141 13.76 5.94 -15.21
N ARG A 142 14.82 5.59 -15.95
CA ARG A 142 14.81 4.46 -16.89
C ARG A 142 15.24 3.17 -16.21
N ASP A 143 14.50 2.11 -16.44
CA ASP A 143 14.87 0.77 -16.04
C ASP A 143 16.08 0.29 -16.86
N ARG A 144 17.02 -0.38 -16.20
CA ARG A 144 18.17 -1.03 -16.83
C ARG A 144 17.68 -2.30 -17.51
N VAL A 145 17.94 -2.41 -18.80
CA VAL A 145 17.79 -3.68 -19.51
C VAL A 145 18.87 -4.62 -18.98
N CYS A 146 18.50 -5.64 -18.21
CA CYS A 146 19.38 -6.77 -17.98
C CYS A 146 19.58 -7.43 -19.35
N GLY A 147 20.72 -7.15 -20.00
CA GLY A 147 21.09 -7.73 -21.28
C GLY A 147 20.97 -9.25 -21.18
N LYS A 148 20.43 -9.88 -22.24
CA LYS A 148 20.44 -11.33 -22.42
C LYS A 148 21.81 -11.85 -22.01
N ALA A 149 21.85 -12.75 -21.02
CA ALA A 149 23.07 -13.46 -20.67
C ALA A 149 23.72 -13.95 -21.97
N ARG A 150 24.95 -13.51 -22.21
CA ARG A 150 25.77 -13.95 -23.33
C ARG A 150 25.79 -15.47 -23.25
N LYS A 151 25.13 -16.14 -24.20
CA LYS A 151 25.36 -17.57 -24.42
C LYS A 151 26.81 -17.68 -24.85
N GLU A 152 27.69 -18.05 -23.93
CA GLU A 152 29.01 -18.51 -24.30
C GLU A 152 28.80 -19.82 -25.08
N LEU A 153 29.24 -19.80 -26.34
CA LEU A 153 29.35 -20.94 -27.25
C LEU A 153 30.70 -21.62 -26.99
#